data_AF-A0A0R2X7U1-F1
#
_entry.id   AF-A0A0R2X7U1-F1
#
_cell.length_a   1.000
_cell.length_b   1.000
_cell.length_c   1.000
_cell.angle_alpha   90.00
_cell.angle_beta   90.00
_cell.angle_gamma   90.00
#
_symmetry.space_group_name_H-M   'P 1'
#
loop_
_entity.id
_entity.type
_entity.pdbx_description
1 polymer ?
#
loop_
_entity_poly.entity_id
_entity_poly.type
_entity_poly.pdbx_seq_one_letter_code
_entity_poly.pdbx_strand_id
1 'polypeptide(L)'
;YNSFGDKETFFKSCVDQYNRLGAKQIEATLGNEALKPWDAITAYLDATVVDVSNKHRSLGCLLVNSLCESINYDKEMKKVVRSSQATIRKALLGRVKEAHKAGKIKKGFSAEFATDVILNTLFGARVNSRDGKNAKQLKELLDFSVVALKK
;
A
#
# COMPACT_ATOMS: atom_id res chain seq x y z
N TYR A 1 22.87 -1.38 -19.76
CA TYR A 1 22.90 -2.12 -21.02
C TYR A 1 23.46 -3.54 -20.85
N ASN A 2 24.71 -3.76 -20.41
CA ASN A 2 25.26 -5.13 -20.30
C ASN A 2 24.47 -6.15 -19.46
N SER A 3 23.80 -5.74 -18.38
CA SER A 3 23.06 -6.68 -17.49
C SER A 3 21.56 -6.77 -17.73
N PHE A 4 20.94 -5.76 -18.35
CA PHE A 4 19.49 -5.65 -18.47
C PHE A 4 19.01 -5.33 -19.89
N GLY A 5 19.91 -5.13 -20.84
CA GLY A 5 19.56 -4.63 -22.17
C GLY A 5 19.19 -3.16 -22.09
N ASP A 6 18.01 -2.82 -21.60
CA ASP A 6 17.42 -1.49 -21.67
C ASP A 6 16.88 -0.99 -20.31
N LYS A 7 16.44 0.27 -20.29
CA LYS A 7 15.89 0.94 -19.09
C LYS A 7 14.56 0.34 -18.65
N GLU A 8 13.74 -0.11 -19.58
CA GLU A 8 12.42 -0.67 -19.34
C GLU A 8 12.54 -2.03 -18.62
N THR A 9 13.40 -2.91 -19.13
CA THR A 9 13.73 -4.20 -18.54
C THR A 9 14.34 -4.06 -17.15
N PHE A 10 15.24 -3.07 -16.97
CA PHE A 10 15.76 -2.74 -15.65
C PHE A 10 14.67 -2.30 -14.67
N PHE A 11 13.78 -1.39 -15.09
CA PHE A 11 12.68 -0.91 -14.25
C PHE A 11 11.71 -2.03 -13.86
N LYS A 12 11.31 -2.89 -14.81
CA LYS A 12 10.48 -4.08 -14.52
C LYS A 12 11.14 -4.97 -13.46
N SER A 13 12.44 -5.21 -13.59
CA SER A 13 13.21 -6.00 -12.61
C SER A 13 13.21 -5.36 -11.22
N CYS A 14 13.32 -4.02 -11.14
CA CYS A 14 13.18 -3.30 -9.88
C CYS A 14 11.79 -3.43 -9.27
N VAL A 15 10.73 -3.32 -10.08
CA VAL A 15 9.34 -3.50 -9.62
C VAL A 15 9.11 -4.93 -9.14
N ASP A 16 9.60 -5.93 -9.86
CA ASP A 16 9.48 -7.34 -9.46
C ASP A 16 10.18 -7.61 -8.13
N GLN A 17 11.39 -7.10 -7.94
CA GLN A 17 12.09 -7.21 -6.67
C GLN A 17 11.35 -6.48 -5.54
N TYR A 18 10.81 -5.30 -5.82
CA TYR A 18 9.99 -4.54 -4.86
C TYR A 18 8.72 -5.32 -4.49
N ASN A 19 8.06 -5.95 -5.46
CA ASN A 19 6.87 -6.77 -5.24
C ASN A 19 7.15 -8.00 -4.38
N ARG A 20 8.33 -8.64 -4.51
CA ARG A 20 8.72 -9.75 -3.63
C ARG A 20 8.83 -9.33 -2.16
N LEU A 21 9.34 -8.12 -1.90
CA LEU A 21 9.39 -7.57 -0.55
C LEU A 21 7.97 -7.24 -0.04
N GLY A 22 7.14 -6.63 -0.88
CA GLY A 22 5.73 -6.35 -0.57
C GLY A 22 4.92 -7.62 -0.30
N ALA A 23 5.17 -8.70 -1.03
CA ALA A 23 4.49 -9.98 -0.83
C ALA A 23 4.74 -10.55 0.58
N LYS A 24 5.99 -10.47 1.07
CA LYS A 24 6.33 -10.89 2.45
C LYS A 24 5.62 -10.02 3.49
N GLN A 25 5.50 -8.71 3.25
CA GLN A 25 4.75 -7.83 4.15
C GLN A 25 3.26 -8.17 4.16
N ILE A 26 2.67 -8.44 2.98
CA ILE A 26 1.27 -8.89 2.87
C ILE A 26 1.06 -10.20 3.62
N GLU A 27 1.90 -11.20 3.39
CA GLU A 27 1.82 -12.51 4.05
C GLU A 27 1.87 -12.40 5.58
N ALA A 28 2.82 -11.62 6.11
CA ALA A 28 2.98 -11.43 7.55
C ALA A 28 1.82 -10.64 8.21
N THR A 29 1.02 -9.91 7.43
CA THR A 29 -0.01 -8.98 7.94
C THR A 29 -1.41 -9.29 7.41
N LEU A 30 -1.75 -8.83 6.20
CA LEU A 30 -3.06 -9.05 5.57
C LEU A 30 -3.37 -10.54 5.34
N GLY A 31 -2.35 -11.36 5.12
CA GLY A 31 -2.46 -12.81 4.97
C GLY A 31 -2.42 -13.60 6.28
N ASN A 32 -2.24 -12.92 7.43
CA ASN A 32 -2.17 -13.58 8.71
C ASN A 32 -3.57 -13.82 9.29
N GLU A 33 -4.04 -15.06 9.20
CA GLU A 33 -5.37 -15.48 9.65
C GLU A 33 -5.57 -15.39 11.17
N ALA A 34 -4.49 -15.37 11.97
CA ALA A 34 -4.57 -15.22 13.42
C ALA A 34 -4.95 -13.80 13.85
N LEU A 35 -4.73 -12.80 12.98
CA LEU A 35 -5.12 -11.42 13.25
C LEU A 35 -6.62 -11.23 12.98
N LYS A 36 -7.25 -10.28 13.67
CA LYS A 36 -8.58 -9.82 13.27
C LYS A 36 -8.47 -8.90 12.06
N PRO A 37 -9.55 -8.72 11.27
CA PRO A 37 -9.51 -7.94 10.02
C PRO A 37 -8.87 -6.57 10.14
N TRP A 38 -9.32 -5.76 11.10
CA TRP A 38 -8.77 -4.42 11.32
C TRP A 38 -7.34 -4.43 11.85
N ASP A 39 -6.99 -5.40 12.68
CA ASP A 39 -5.64 -5.52 13.25
C ASP A 39 -4.63 -5.89 12.14
N ALA A 40 -5.02 -6.75 11.20
CA ALA A 40 -4.21 -7.07 10.02
C ALA A 40 -4.03 -5.86 9.08
N ILE A 41 -5.08 -5.05 8.91
CA ILE A 41 -5.01 -3.80 8.13
C ILE A 41 -4.04 -2.83 8.78
N THR A 42 -4.17 -2.55 10.08
CA THR A 42 -3.26 -1.67 10.82
C THR A 42 -1.83 -2.20 10.78
N ALA A 43 -1.63 -3.50 11.00
CA ALA A 43 -0.30 -4.13 10.93
C ALA A 43 0.34 -3.95 9.54
N TYR A 44 -0.42 -4.04 8.46
CA TYR A 44 0.10 -3.79 7.11
C TYR A 44 0.51 -2.32 6.91
N LEU A 45 -0.33 -1.38 7.35
CA LEU A 45 -0.05 0.06 7.25
C LEU A 45 1.19 0.42 8.07
N ASP A 46 1.32 -0.13 9.28
CA ASP A 46 2.48 0.07 10.13
C ASP A 46 3.74 -0.55 9.50
N ALA A 47 3.68 -1.81 9.04
CA ALA A 47 4.82 -2.49 8.42
C ALA A 47 5.33 -1.81 7.14
N THR A 48 4.45 -1.22 6.33
CA THR A 48 4.83 -0.58 5.05
C THR A 48 5.20 0.90 5.17
N VAL A 49 4.76 1.59 6.22
CA VAL A 49 5.01 3.03 6.38
C VAL A 49 5.71 3.36 7.68
N VAL A 50 5.28 2.79 8.81
CA VAL A 50 5.68 3.17 10.17
C VAL A 50 6.96 2.48 10.62
N ASP A 51 7.13 1.19 10.32
CA ASP A 51 8.23 0.37 10.85
C ASP A 51 9.47 0.34 9.94
N VAL A 52 9.40 0.99 8.78
CA VAL A 52 10.55 1.12 7.87
C VAL A 52 11.55 2.14 8.40
N SER A 53 12.84 1.98 8.11
CA SER A 53 13.87 2.94 8.54
C SER A 53 13.58 4.35 8.02
N ASN A 54 13.99 5.39 8.74
CA ASN A 54 13.82 6.78 8.30
C ASN A 54 14.39 7.02 6.89
N LYS A 55 15.55 6.41 6.60
CA LYS A 55 16.17 6.44 5.27
C LYS A 55 15.27 5.84 4.19
N HIS A 56 14.66 4.68 4.42
CA HIS A 56 13.75 4.08 3.43
C HIS A 56 12.44 4.87 3.32
N ARG A 57 11.92 5.34 4.45
CA ARG A 57 10.70 6.15 4.48
C ARG A 57 10.82 7.41 3.63
N SER A 58 11.94 8.14 3.74
CA SER A 58 12.16 9.37 2.98
C SER A 58 12.25 9.15 1.47
N LEU A 59 12.51 7.91 1.01
CA LEU A 59 12.45 7.56 -0.41
C LEU A 59 11.01 7.37 -0.91
N GLY A 60 10.03 7.22 -0.01
CA GLY A 60 8.64 6.94 -0.33
C GLY A 60 8.42 5.52 -0.85
N CYS A 61 7.41 5.36 -1.69
CA CYS A 61 7.05 4.07 -2.29
C CYS A 61 7.33 4.11 -3.79
N LEU A 62 8.11 3.14 -4.29
CA LEU A 62 8.45 3.02 -5.71
C LEU A 62 7.19 3.12 -6.59
N LEU A 63 6.17 2.31 -6.29
CA LEU A 63 4.94 2.25 -7.09
C LEU A 63 4.16 3.57 -7.09
N VAL A 64 4.09 4.28 -5.96
CA VAL A 64 3.36 5.55 -5.86
C VAL A 64 4.15 6.65 -6.57
N ASN A 65 5.47 6.73 -6.34
CA ASN A 65 6.33 7.70 -7.00
C ASN A 65 6.25 7.56 -8.52
N SER A 66 6.32 6.33 -9.04
CA SER A 66 6.16 6.09 -10.47
C SER A 66 4.84 6.66 -11.00
N LEU A 67 3.72 6.45 -10.31
CA LEU A 67 2.42 7.01 -10.70
C LEU A 67 2.34 8.54 -10.62
N CYS A 68 3.24 9.21 -9.90
CA CYS A 68 3.34 10.67 -9.86
C CYS A 68 4.27 11.25 -10.94
N GLU A 69 4.93 10.40 -11.72
CA GLU A 69 5.92 10.79 -12.73
C GLU A 69 5.41 10.55 -14.17
N SER A 70 6.32 10.70 -15.15
CA SER A 70 6.04 10.54 -16.58
C SER A 70 5.70 9.11 -16.99
N ILE A 71 5.77 8.12 -16.08
CA ILE A 71 5.38 6.73 -16.37
C ILE A 71 3.94 6.61 -16.87
N ASN A 72 3.09 7.58 -16.56
CA ASN A 72 1.70 7.59 -17.00
C ASN A 72 1.52 7.70 -18.52
N TYR A 73 2.55 8.16 -19.24
CA TYR A 73 2.56 8.25 -20.70
C TYR A 73 3.01 6.94 -21.36
N ASP A 74 3.65 6.03 -20.61
CA ASP A 74 4.02 4.70 -21.04
C ASP A 74 2.96 3.68 -20.60
N LYS A 75 2.23 3.12 -21.57
CA LYS A 75 1.12 2.20 -21.29
C LYS A 75 1.56 0.91 -20.62
N GLU A 76 2.70 0.35 -21.03
CA GLU A 76 3.20 -0.92 -20.49
C GLU A 76 3.74 -0.72 -19.08
N MET A 77 4.47 0.36 -18.83
CA MET A 77 5.01 0.63 -17.50
C MET A 77 3.90 0.97 -16.50
N LYS A 78 2.91 1.73 -16.95
CA LYS A 78 1.69 1.99 -16.17
C LYS A 78 0.95 0.69 -15.83
N LYS A 79 0.88 -0.27 -16.74
CA LYS A 79 0.26 -1.59 -16.51
C LYS A 79 1.00 -2.38 -15.44
N VAL A 80 2.34 -2.42 -15.49
CA VAL A 80 3.18 -3.10 -14.49
C VAL A 80 2.96 -2.52 -13.08
N VAL A 81 3.00 -1.20 -12.94
CA VAL A 81 2.78 -0.54 -11.64
C VAL A 81 1.35 -0.74 -11.14
N ARG A 82 0.34 -0.63 -12.01
CA ARG A 82 -1.07 -0.86 -11.66
C ARG A 82 -1.34 -2.30 -11.22
N SER A 83 -0.76 -3.28 -11.90
CA SER A 83 -0.87 -4.69 -11.52
C SER A 83 -0.33 -4.92 -10.10
N SER A 84 0.81 -4.33 -9.79
CA SER A 84 1.43 -4.39 -8.46
C SER A 84 0.54 -3.78 -7.37
N GLN A 85 -0.06 -2.61 -7.63
CA GLN A 85 -1.01 -1.97 -6.71
C GLN A 85 -2.32 -2.78 -6.56
N ALA A 86 -2.77 -3.44 -7.63
CA ALA A 86 -3.95 -4.31 -7.60
C ALA A 86 -3.77 -5.50 -6.65
N THR A 87 -2.57 -6.07 -6.57
CA THR A 87 -2.26 -7.14 -5.60
C THR A 87 -2.44 -6.68 -4.16
N ILE A 88 -1.91 -5.50 -3.82
CA ILE A 88 -2.08 -4.88 -2.50
C ILE A 88 -3.57 -4.62 -2.22
N ARG A 89 -4.28 -4.02 -3.19
CA ARG A 89 -5.71 -3.73 -3.06
C ARG A 89 -6.53 -5.00 -2.84
N LYS A 90 -6.22 -6.09 -3.55
CA LYS A 90 -6.93 -7.37 -3.42
C LYS A 90 -6.78 -7.94 -2.01
N ALA A 91 -5.56 -7.95 -1.47
CA ALA A 91 -5.31 -8.44 -0.10
C ALA A 91 -6.05 -7.58 0.93
N LEU A 92 -5.97 -6.25 0.80
CA LEU A 92 -6.63 -5.32 1.70
C LEU A 92 -8.17 -5.47 1.65
N LEU A 93 -8.74 -5.55 0.44
CA LEU A 93 -10.17 -5.74 0.24
C LEU A 93 -10.68 -7.04 0.87
N GLY A 94 -9.89 -8.12 0.84
CA GLY A 94 -10.24 -9.38 1.50
C GLY A 94 -10.57 -9.17 2.98
N ARG A 95 -9.65 -8.50 3.70
CA ARG A 95 -9.81 -8.19 5.13
C ARG A 95 -10.93 -7.20 5.39
N VAL A 96 -11.07 -6.17 4.56
CA VAL A 96 -12.21 -5.24 4.69
C VAL A 96 -13.55 -5.96 4.46
N LYS A 97 -13.64 -6.91 3.53
CA LYS A 97 -14.85 -7.72 3.31
C LYS A 97 -15.20 -8.59 4.51
N GLU A 98 -14.21 -9.18 5.17
CA GLU A 98 -14.43 -9.92 6.41
C GLU A 98 -14.95 -9.02 7.53
N ALA A 99 -14.37 -7.84 7.72
CA ALA A 99 -14.86 -6.84 8.67
C ALA A 99 -16.30 -6.42 8.35
N HIS A 100 -16.61 -6.22 7.06
CA HIS A 100 -17.95 -5.85 6.60
C HIS A 100 -18.98 -6.94 6.92
N LYS A 101 -18.67 -8.20 6.60
CA LYS A 101 -19.53 -9.36 6.92
C LYS A 101 -19.76 -9.51 8.42
N ALA A 102 -18.75 -9.20 9.24
CA ALA A 102 -18.86 -9.21 10.70
C ALA A 102 -19.56 -7.96 11.28
N GLY A 103 -20.08 -7.05 10.44
CA GLY A 103 -20.74 -5.82 10.89
C GLY A 103 -19.82 -4.85 11.62
N LYS A 104 -18.50 -4.90 11.34
CA LYS A 104 -17.44 -4.07 11.97
C LYS A 104 -17.04 -2.86 11.13
N ILE A 105 -17.84 -2.49 10.13
CA ILE A 105 -17.71 -1.25 9.36
C ILE A 105 -18.89 -0.33 9.71
N LYS A 106 -18.65 0.98 9.77
CA LYS A 106 -19.73 1.96 9.96
C LYS A 106 -20.79 1.84 8.86
N LYS A 107 -22.05 2.10 9.22
CA LYS A 107 -23.17 2.04 8.28
C LYS A 107 -22.97 3.01 7.12
N GLY A 108 -23.35 2.59 5.92
CA GLY A 108 -23.30 3.42 4.70
C GLY A 108 -22.02 3.26 3.88
N PHE A 109 -21.00 2.53 4.35
CA PHE A 109 -19.79 2.25 3.58
C PHE A 109 -19.77 0.83 3.04
N SER A 110 -19.57 0.67 1.73
CA SER A 110 -19.24 -0.63 1.14
C SER A 110 -17.80 -1.02 1.48
N ALA A 111 -17.51 -2.32 1.42
CA ALA A 111 -16.15 -2.82 1.61
C ALA A 111 -15.19 -2.25 0.56
N GLU A 112 -15.65 -2.12 -0.68
CA GLU A 112 -14.90 -1.53 -1.80
C GLU A 112 -14.54 -0.07 -1.52
N PHE A 113 -15.52 0.75 -1.13
CA PHE A 113 -15.28 2.17 -0.83
C PHE A 113 -14.34 2.35 0.37
N ALA A 114 -14.57 1.59 1.45
CA ALA A 114 -13.68 1.63 2.62
C ALA A 114 -12.24 1.24 2.26
N THR A 115 -12.05 0.23 1.40
CA THR A 115 -10.73 -0.16 0.90
C THR A 115 -10.06 0.97 0.12
N ASP A 116 -10.81 1.64 -0.76
CA ASP A 116 -10.28 2.71 -1.59
C ASP A 116 -9.91 3.95 -0.75
N VAL A 117 -10.67 4.26 0.31
CA VAL A 117 -10.32 5.32 1.28
C VAL A 117 -9.01 5.02 2.01
N ILE A 118 -8.82 3.78 2.48
CA ILE A 118 -7.59 3.35 3.16
C ILE A 118 -6.41 3.43 2.19
N LEU A 119 -6.55 2.93 0.95
CA LEU A 119 -5.50 2.99 -0.06
C LEU A 119 -5.14 4.42 -0.43
N ASN A 120 -6.13 5.29 -0.60
CA ASN A 120 -5.88 6.70 -0.91
C ASN A 120 -5.11 7.38 0.25
N THR A 121 -5.46 7.07 1.49
CA THR A 121 -4.72 7.55 2.67
C THR A 121 -3.29 7.02 2.67
N LEU A 122 -3.09 5.74 2.37
CA LEU A 122 -1.78 5.11 2.27
C LEU A 122 -0.92 5.74 1.15
N PHE A 123 -1.51 6.04 -0.01
CA PHE A 123 -0.81 6.71 -1.10
C PHE A 123 -0.41 8.13 -0.70
N GLY A 124 -1.33 8.88 -0.09
CA GLY A 124 -1.03 10.20 0.47
C GLY A 124 0.08 10.14 1.53
N ALA A 125 0.05 9.16 2.43
CA ALA A 125 1.10 8.95 3.43
C ALA A 125 2.47 8.71 2.76
N ARG A 126 2.53 7.88 1.71
CA ARG A 126 3.76 7.58 0.97
C ARG A 126 4.34 8.80 0.25
N VAL A 127 3.49 9.70 -0.25
CA VAL A 127 3.93 10.99 -0.81
C VAL A 127 4.43 11.90 0.31
N ASN A 128 3.68 12.03 1.40
CA ASN A 128 4.07 12.84 2.57
C ASN A 128 5.37 12.36 3.24
N SER A 129 5.72 11.08 3.14
CA SER A 129 7.02 10.58 3.60
C SER A 129 8.19 11.28 2.90
N ARG A 130 8.03 11.64 1.62
CA ARG A 130 9.04 12.37 0.83
C ARG A 130 9.08 13.85 1.18
N ASP A 131 7.96 14.40 1.65
CA ASP A 131 7.83 15.75 2.17
C ASP A 131 8.40 15.90 3.59
N GLY A 132 8.91 14.80 4.18
CA GLY A 132 9.61 14.82 5.47
C GLY A 132 8.72 14.59 6.68
N LYS A 133 7.44 14.22 6.50
CA LYS A 133 6.60 13.79 7.64
C LYS A 133 7.21 12.57 8.31
N ASN A 134 7.33 12.63 9.63
CA ASN A 134 7.92 11.55 10.42
C ASN A 134 6.93 10.40 10.64
N ALA A 135 7.45 9.29 11.20
CA ALA A 135 6.70 8.07 11.47
C ALA A 135 5.39 8.32 12.25
N LYS A 136 5.46 9.15 13.30
CA LYS A 136 4.32 9.45 14.17
C LYS A 136 3.22 10.19 13.41
N GLN A 137 3.59 11.25 12.67
CA GLN A 137 2.63 12.04 11.90
C GLN A 137 1.94 11.21 10.81
N LEU A 138 2.68 10.31 10.16
CA LEU A 138 2.11 9.41 9.15
C LEU A 138 1.19 8.37 9.79
N LYS A 139 1.58 7.83 10.96
CA LYS A 139 0.75 6.88 11.71
C LYS A 139 -0.59 7.51 12.12
N GLU A 140 -0.57 8.74 12.61
CA GLU A 140 -1.80 9.46 13.01
C GLU A 140 -2.81 9.57 11.83
N LEU A 141 -2.33 9.84 10.62
CA LEU A 141 -3.19 9.90 9.42
C LEU A 141 -3.76 8.53 9.05
N LEU A 142 -2.94 7.48 9.13
CA LEU A 142 -3.33 6.11 8.81
C LEU A 142 -4.35 5.57 9.82
N ASP A 143 -4.08 5.76 11.12
CA ASP A 143 -4.96 5.35 12.21
C ASP A 143 -6.30 6.08 12.14
N PHE A 144 -6.30 7.39 11.86
CA PHE A 144 -7.54 8.15 11.69
C PHE A 144 -8.41 7.57 10.58
N SER A 145 -7.82 7.20 9.43
CA SER A 145 -8.56 6.59 8.32
C SER A 145 -9.20 5.25 8.70
N VAL A 146 -8.47 4.40 9.44
CA VAL A 146 -9.02 3.13 9.96
C VAL A 146 -10.15 3.38 10.96
N VAL A 147 -9.96 4.26 11.94
CA VAL A 147 -10.98 4.60 12.95
C VAL A 147 -12.22 5.26 12.34
N ALA A 148 -12.04 6.06 11.28
CA ALA A 148 -13.14 6.70 10.57
C ALA A 148 -14.09 5.69 9.93
N LEU A 149 -13.58 4.52 9.52
CA LEU A 149 -14.34 3.46 8.83
C LEU A 149 -14.82 2.33 9.77
N LYS A 150 -14.08 2.07 10.86
CA LYS A 150 -14.35 1.02 11.84
C LYS A 150 -15.58 1.35 12.71
N LYS A 151 -16.41 0.33 12.97
CA LYS A 151 -17.51 0.39 13.95
C LYS A 151 -17.05 -0.12 15.31
#